data_AF-A0A6J4LYB4-F1
#
_entry.id   AF-A0A6J4LYB4-F1
#
_cell.length_a   1.000
_cell.length_b   1.000
_cell.length_c   1.000
_cell.angle_alpha   90.00
_cell.angle_beta   90.00
_cell.angle_gamma   90.00
#
_symmetry.space_group_name_H-M   'P 1'
#
loop_
_entity.id
_entity.type
_entity.pdbx_description
1 polymer ?
#
loop_
_entity_poly.entity_id
_entity_poly.type
_entity_poly.pdbx_seq_one_letter_code
_entity_poly.pdbx_strand_id
1 'polypeptide(L)' 'AENSHQPTRVRERRMGRFKSPGYAQRFLSAFELIRQHFHLKQHQLTAKDYRDQMHQRLESWRELTGIKPAA' A
#
# COMPACT_ATOMS: atom_id res chain seq x y z
N ALA A 1 28.43 -14.94 -0.19
CA ALA A 1 26.98 -15.09 0.10
C ALA A 1 26.41 -13.69 0.23
N GLU A 2 25.61 -13.17 -0.72
CA GLU A 2 25.62 -11.68 -0.79
C GLU A 2 24.46 -10.90 -1.44
N ASN A 3 23.30 -11.49 -1.75
CA ASN A 3 22.22 -10.68 -2.36
C ASN A 3 20.86 -10.72 -1.63
N SER A 4 20.77 -11.34 -0.45
CA SER A 4 19.50 -11.43 0.27
C SER A 4 19.03 -10.10 0.89
N HIS A 5 19.94 -9.15 1.08
CA HIS A 5 19.68 -7.90 1.80
C HIS A 5 19.35 -6.70 0.91
N GLN A 6 19.28 -6.86 -0.42
CA GLN A 6 18.92 -5.73 -1.27
C GLN A 6 17.42 -5.39 -1.15
N PRO A 7 17.07 -4.14 -0.80
CA PRO A 7 15.67 -3.67 -0.75
C PRO A 7 14.97 -3.76 -2.12
N THR A 8 15.77 -3.84 -3.20
CA THR A 8 15.33 -4.12 -4.57
C THR A 8 14.52 -5.41 -4.68
N ARG A 9 14.84 -6.46 -3.91
CA ARG A 9 14.19 -7.78 -4.03
C ARG A 9 12.71 -7.80 -3.66
N VAL A 10 12.29 -7.02 -2.66
CA VAL A 10 10.87 -6.97 -2.27
C VAL A 10 10.06 -6.25 -3.34
N ARG A 11 10.62 -5.17 -3.90
CA ARG A 11 10.01 -4.45 -5.01
C ARG A 11 9.94 -5.34 -6.24
N GLU A 12 11.05 -5.96 -6.66
CA GLU A 12 11.11 -6.90 -7.79
C GLU A 12 10.17 -8.11 -7.64
N ARG A 13 10.07 -8.71 -6.44
CA ARG A 13 9.09 -9.79 -6.21
C ARG A 13 7.65 -9.33 -6.41
N ARG A 14 7.32 -8.10 -6.02
CA ARG A 14 6.01 -7.50 -6.32
C ARG A 14 5.85 -7.20 -7.82
N MET A 15 6.95 -6.95 -8.52
CA MET A 15 6.98 -6.70 -9.97
C MET A 15 6.77 -7.97 -10.81
N GLY A 16 7.03 -9.16 -10.27
CA GLY A 16 7.09 -10.44 -11.00
C GLY A 16 5.81 -10.95 -11.66
N ARG A 17 4.75 -10.14 -11.77
CA ARG A 17 3.47 -10.51 -12.42
C ARG A 17 2.91 -9.43 -13.37
N PHE A 18 3.64 -8.36 -13.68
CA PHE A 18 3.17 -7.35 -14.64
C PHE A 18 3.51 -7.71 -16.07
N LYS A 19 2.54 -7.53 -16.99
CA LYS A 19 2.68 -7.85 -18.42
C LYS A 19 3.70 -6.96 -19.16
N SER A 20 4.03 -5.79 -18.62
CA SER A 20 5.10 -4.92 -19.13
C SER A 20 5.63 -3.96 -18.06
N PRO A 21 6.84 -3.38 -18.26
CA PRO A 21 7.40 -2.37 -17.36
C PRO A 21 6.50 -1.13 -17.21
N GLY A 22 5.79 -0.71 -18.26
CA GLY A 22 4.89 0.45 -18.21
C GLY A 22 3.67 0.22 -17.30
N TYR A 23 3.10 -0.98 -17.30
CA TYR A 23 2.03 -1.34 -16.35
C TYR A 23 2.54 -1.34 -14.92
N ALA A 24 3.75 -1.87 -14.72
CA ALA A 24 4.37 -1.90 -13.41
C ALA A 24 4.67 -0.48 -12.89
N GLN A 25 5.15 0.42 -13.76
CA GLN A 25 5.42 1.81 -13.39
C GLN A 25 4.15 2.56 -12.99
N ARG A 26 3.06 2.43 -13.77
CA ARG A 26 1.76 3.03 -13.42
C ARG A 26 1.23 2.50 -12.09
N PHE A 27 1.34 1.18 -11.87
CA PHE A 27 0.98 0.58 -10.60
C PHE A 27 1.83 1.15 -9.45
N LEU A 28 3.16 1.20 -9.60
CA LEU A 28 4.06 1.69 -8.56
C LEU A 28 3.80 3.15 -8.19
N SER A 29 3.60 4.03 -9.18
CA SER A 29 3.31 5.44 -8.94
C SER A 29 2.06 5.65 -8.08
N ALA A 30 1.00 4.89 -8.31
CA ALA A 30 -0.20 4.92 -7.46
C ALA A 30 0.01 4.17 -6.13
N PHE A 31 0.71 3.04 -6.17
CA PHE A 31 0.90 2.16 -5.02
C PHE A 31 1.75 2.80 -3.92
N GLU A 32 2.75 3.62 -4.26
CA GLU A 32 3.55 4.35 -3.27
C GLU A 32 2.69 5.31 -2.44
N LEU A 33 1.80 6.06 -3.10
CA LEU A 33 0.84 6.96 -2.45
C LEU A 33 -0.13 6.19 -1.56
N ILE A 34 -0.72 5.11 -2.07
CA ILE A 34 -1.61 4.22 -1.31
C ILE A 34 -0.87 3.67 -0.08
N ARG A 35 0.34 3.17 -0.26
CA ARG A 35 1.12 2.58 0.82
C ARG A 35 1.43 3.62 1.89
N GLN A 36 1.82 4.84 1.52
CA GLN A 36 2.05 5.93 2.47
C GLN A 36 0.77 6.26 3.25
N HIS A 37 -0.38 6.33 2.56
CA HIS A 37 -1.68 6.57 3.21
C HIS A 37 -2.08 5.45 4.17
N PHE A 38 -1.72 4.20 3.93
CA PHE A 38 -2.07 3.09 4.84
C PHE A 38 -0.95 2.67 5.79
N HIS A 39 0.22 3.33 5.75
CA HIS A 39 1.34 3.00 6.63
C HIS A 39 1.13 3.57 8.04
N LEU A 40 0.31 2.87 8.83
CA LEU A 40 0.18 3.09 10.26
C LEU A 40 1.30 2.34 10.99
N LYS A 41 1.95 3.01 11.94
CA LYS A 41 2.96 2.39 12.82
C LYS A 41 2.25 1.51 13.84
N GLN A 42 1.79 0.34 13.41
CA GLN A 42 0.97 -0.58 14.23
C GLN A 42 1.63 -0.91 15.58
N HIS A 43 2.96 -1.00 15.62
CA HIS A 43 3.72 -1.26 16.85
C HIS A 43 3.65 -0.11 17.89
N GLN A 44 3.15 1.06 17.52
CA GLN A 44 2.98 2.22 18.41
C GLN A 44 1.54 2.40 18.87
N LEU A 45 0.61 1.55 18.39
CA LEU A 45 -0.82 1.70 18.60
C LEU A 45 -1.37 0.48 19.33
N THR A 46 -2.36 0.71 20.18
CA THR A 46 -3.17 -0.40 20.69
C THR A 46 -3.98 -1.00 19.53
N ALA A 47 -4.45 -2.23 19.69
CA ALA A 47 -5.29 -2.88 18.68
C ALA A 47 -6.62 -2.14 18.44
N LYS A 48 -7.11 -1.36 19.41
CA LYS A 48 -8.29 -0.52 19.25
C LYS A 48 -7.97 0.71 18.40
N ASP A 49 -6.96 1.48 18.79
CA ASP A 49 -6.58 2.72 18.09
C ASP A 49 -6.16 2.46 16.64
N TYR A 50 -5.50 1.31 16.40
CA TYR A 50 -5.17 0.88 15.04
C TYR A 50 -6.42 0.67 14.18
N ARG A 51 -7.45 0.00 14.71
CA ARG A 51 -8.71 -0.24 13.97
C ARG A 51 -9.45 1.05 13.70
N ASP A 52 -9.54 1.93 14.69
CA ASP A 52 -10.23 3.22 14.57
C ASP A 52 -9.53 4.12 13.52
N GLN A 53 -8.20 4.21 13.56
CA GLN A 53 -7.43 4.94 12.55
C GLN A 53 -7.55 4.30 11.16
N MET A 54 -7.54 2.97 11.07
CA MET A 54 -7.70 2.29 9.78
C MET A 54 -9.07 2.56 9.17
N HIS A 55 -10.12 2.58 9.99
CA HIS A 55 -11.47 2.92 9.56
C HIS A 55 -11.53 4.35 9.00
N GLN A 56 -10.98 5.33 9.72
CA GLN A 56 -10.92 6.72 9.25
C GLN A 56 -10.14 6.87 7.94
N ARG A 57 -9.00 6.17 7.80
CA ARG A 57 -8.21 6.21 6.56
C ARG A 57 -8.92 5.55 5.39
N LEU A 58 -9.71 4.51 5.62
CA LEU A 58 -10.54 3.87 4.60
C LEU A 58 -11.67 4.80 4.13
N GLU A 59 -12.34 5.51 5.04
CA GLU A 59 -13.37 6.49 4.67
C GLU A 59 -12.78 7.64 3.86
N SER A 60 -11.66 8.23 4.32
CA SER A 60 -10.94 9.25 3.54
C SER A 60 -10.49 8.74 2.16
N TRP A 61 -10.06 7.47 2.08
CA TRP A 61 -9.69 6.87 0.79
C TRP A 61 -10.89 6.72 -0.16
N ARG A 62 -12.07 6.39 0.35
CA ARG A 62 -13.31 6.30 -0.44
C ARG A 62 -13.71 7.66 -1.00
N GLU A 63 -13.63 8.71 -0.18
CA GLU A 63 -13.88 10.08 -0.63
C GLU A 63 -12.92 10.50 -1.75
N LEU A 64 -11.62 10.25 -1.57
CA LEU A 64 -10.58 10.60 -2.57
C LEU A 64 -10.72 9.83 -3.88
N THR A 65 -11.17 8.58 -3.83
CA THR A 65 -11.31 7.72 -5.02
C THR A 65 -12.70 7.78 -5.65
N GLY A 66 -13.67 8.42 -5.00
CA GLY A 66 -15.07 8.43 -5.45
C GLY A 66 -15.73 7.05 -5.44
N ILE A 67 -15.12 6.06 -4.78
CA ILE A 67 -15.63 4.69 -4.71
C ILE A 67 -16.67 4.64 -3.60
N LYS A 68 -17.96 4.62 -3.97
CA LYS A 68 -19.03 4.30 -3.03
C LYS A 68 -18.96 2.82 -2.65
N PRO A 69 -19.10 2.45 -1.36
CA PRO A 69 -19.25 1.05 -1.00
C PRO A 69 -20.47 0.46 -1.70
N ALA A 70 -20.36 -0.77 -2.18
CA ALA A 70 -21.52 -1.53 -2.64
C ALA A 70 -22.49 -1.65 -1.46
N ALA A 71 -23.75 -1.25 -1.70
CA ALA A 71 -24.84 -1.28 -0.73
C ALA A 71 -25.24 -2.71 -0.35
#